data_AF-A0A958GSM1-F1
#
_entry.id   AF-A0A958GSM1-F1
#
_cell.length_a   1.000
_cell.length_b   1.000
_cell.length_c   1.000
_cell.angle_alpha   90.00
_cell.angle_beta   90.00
_cell.angle_gamma   90.00
#
_symmetry.space_group_name_H-M   'P 1'
#
loop_
_entity.id
_entity.type
_entity.pdbx_description
1 polymer ?
#
loop_
_entity_poly.entity_id
_entity_poly.type
_entity_poly.pdbx_seq_one_letter_code
_entity_poly.pdbx_strand_id
1 'polypeptide(L)'
;MPKNQKRSLDTKRVLLIGLIVVAAFLVWDRARMQQQLSNPAYLKELANKLQADSDTGRHAQMILESRALAEQEFLQLQALIREADKSFATLKADVTEVGQLLNELLTTDKGRGIASDRDLLEQFQMATEGYSLDPDAIAANHQSLSALAVSIDAAISSRLFEKTPEPALASKVTELAEVAAQSCEQVKSVRTKIQAIAAAAPAASAGPDLATALTAFQQERAAREVEIAQVAAARVREEYHDKLAAQTAMHEREQQEAELANRAAIQAEQLKADKLAAEAEARRIAEAVEEGRIAEAKRVAERDAQLKAEAAEYEYQQALPEIEHYLSGFITPGHQQLKRKQWTYTDELKPLSLGEIRARACLRQDATGYMYFGATAGGNDRPGGALSGYSGGGAVPPELIPAIVKAQNLMLKFADKLVEHGKLLP
;
A
#
# COMPACT_ATOMS: atom_id res chain seq x y z
N MET A 1 66.28 -114.21 -61.00
CA MET A 1 65.69 -112.85 -60.98
C MET A 1 64.55 -112.76 -61.99
N PRO A 2 63.45 -112.05 -61.67
CA PRO A 2 62.13 -112.23 -62.26
C PRO A 2 61.74 -111.10 -63.24
N LYS A 3 60.74 -111.32 -64.09
CA LYS A 3 59.84 -110.24 -64.57
C LYS A 3 58.42 -110.80 -64.81
N ASN A 4 57.48 -110.45 -63.93
CA ASN A 4 56.03 -110.59 -64.13
C ASN A 4 55.42 -109.20 -64.38
N GLN A 5 54.70 -109.06 -65.49
CA GLN A 5 53.99 -107.84 -65.92
C GLN A 5 52.69 -107.62 -65.12
N LYS A 6 52.42 -106.37 -64.71
CA LYS A 6 51.11 -105.91 -64.22
C LYS A 6 50.33 -105.20 -65.35
N ARG A 7 49.04 -105.55 -65.51
CA ARG A 7 48.04 -104.83 -66.31
C ARG A 7 47.31 -103.79 -65.44
N SER A 8 47.15 -102.57 -65.93
CA SER A 8 46.48 -101.44 -65.30
C SER A 8 44.96 -101.46 -65.45
N LEU A 9 44.23 -101.01 -64.42
CA LEU A 9 42.78 -100.73 -64.42
C LEU A 9 42.51 -99.24 -64.71
N ASP A 10 41.48 -98.97 -65.50
CA ASP A 10 41.18 -97.69 -66.17
C ASP A 10 40.57 -96.63 -65.21
N THR A 11 41.19 -95.46 -65.15
CA THR A 11 40.96 -94.34 -64.21
C THR A 11 39.55 -93.75 -64.27
N LYS A 12 38.82 -93.96 -65.37
CA LYS A 12 37.50 -93.35 -65.61
C LYS A 12 36.40 -93.83 -64.65
N ARG A 13 36.48 -95.05 -64.13
CA ARG A 13 35.42 -95.60 -63.25
C ARG A 13 35.43 -95.04 -61.84
N VAL A 14 36.61 -94.65 -61.34
CA VAL A 14 36.76 -94.10 -59.98
C VAL A 14 36.14 -92.71 -59.89
N LEU A 15 36.27 -91.90 -60.94
CA LEU A 15 35.72 -90.54 -60.99
C LEU A 15 34.18 -90.51 -60.91
N LEU A 16 33.48 -91.45 -61.56
CA LEU A 16 32.02 -91.45 -61.61
C LEU A 16 31.38 -91.71 -60.23
N ILE A 17 31.96 -92.64 -59.46
CA ILE A 17 31.44 -93.02 -58.15
C ILE A 17 31.60 -91.86 -57.15
N GLY A 18 32.72 -91.14 -57.20
CA GLY A 18 32.94 -89.97 -56.35
C GLY A 18 31.88 -88.87 -56.55
N LEU A 19 31.43 -88.67 -57.78
CA LEU A 19 30.50 -87.60 -58.13
C LEU A 19 29.07 -87.84 -57.58
N ILE A 20 28.64 -89.10 -57.53
CA ILE A 20 27.30 -89.48 -57.04
C ILE A 20 27.18 -89.27 -55.52
N VAL A 21 28.23 -89.59 -54.77
CA VAL A 21 28.22 -89.45 -53.30
C VAL A 21 28.13 -87.97 -52.90
N VAL A 22 28.82 -87.09 -53.59
CA VAL A 22 28.76 -85.63 -53.36
C VAL A 22 27.35 -85.10 -53.62
N ALA A 23 26.71 -85.52 -54.71
CA ALA A 23 25.36 -85.10 -55.04
C ALA A 23 24.33 -85.52 -53.97
N ALA A 24 24.42 -86.75 -53.46
CA ALA A 24 23.51 -87.25 -52.42
C ALA A 24 23.67 -86.49 -51.09
N PHE A 25 24.90 -86.15 -50.71
CA PHE A 25 25.18 -85.39 -49.49
C PHE A 25 24.56 -83.99 -49.55
N LEU A 26 24.65 -83.31 -50.70
CA LEU A 26 24.07 -81.98 -50.89
C LEU A 26 22.53 -81.96 -50.80
N VAL A 27 21.87 -83.02 -51.27
CA VAL A 27 20.39 -83.12 -51.21
C VAL A 27 19.92 -83.33 -49.76
N TRP A 28 20.61 -84.17 -49.00
CA TRP A 28 20.26 -84.44 -47.60
C TRP A 28 20.42 -83.21 -46.71
N ASP A 29 21.52 -82.47 -46.88
CA ASP A 29 21.79 -81.24 -46.13
C ASP A 29 20.72 -80.18 -46.39
N ARG A 30 20.27 -80.06 -47.65
CA ARG A 30 19.18 -79.15 -48.03
C ARG A 30 17.84 -79.50 -47.38
N ALA A 31 17.49 -80.78 -47.29
CA ALA A 31 16.24 -81.22 -46.67
C ALA A 31 16.25 -80.96 -45.15
N ARG A 32 17.39 -81.21 -44.49
CA ARG A 32 17.57 -80.97 -43.05
C ARG A 32 17.44 -79.50 -42.69
N MET A 33 18.05 -78.60 -43.48
CA MET A 33 17.92 -77.16 -43.34
C MET A 33 16.46 -76.69 -43.46
N GLN A 34 15.70 -77.21 -44.43
CA GLN A 34 14.29 -76.84 -44.60
C GLN A 34 13.42 -77.23 -43.40
N GLN A 35 13.68 -78.38 -42.79
CA GLN A 35 12.92 -78.82 -41.62
C GLN A 35 13.21 -77.95 -40.38
N GLN A 36 14.47 -77.53 -40.17
CA GLN A 36 14.83 -76.63 -39.07
C GLN A 36 14.21 -75.23 -39.22
N LEU A 37 14.15 -74.69 -40.44
CA LEU A 37 13.55 -73.38 -40.73
C LEU A 37 12.02 -73.34 -40.53
N SER A 38 11.36 -74.50 -40.42
CA SER A 38 9.91 -74.59 -40.17
C SER A 38 9.53 -74.62 -38.67
N ASN A 39 10.52 -74.73 -37.77
CA ASN A 39 10.27 -74.76 -36.33
C ASN A 39 10.26 -73.32 -35.74
N PRO A 40 9.11 -72.83 -35.22
CA PRO A 40 9.01 -71.46 -34.70
C PRO A 40 9.90 -71.20 -33.48
N ALA A 41 10.22 -72.22 -32.68
CA ALA A 41 11.15 -72.07 -31.55
C ALA A 41 12.59 -71.83 -32.01
N TYR A 42 13.02 -72.50 -33.08
CA TYR A 42 14.35 -72.31 -33.69
C TYR A 42 14.49 -70.93 -34.32
N LEU A 43 13.44 -70.43 -34.98
CA LEU A 43 13.42 -69.07 -35.54
C LEU A 43 13.53 -67.99 -34.46
N LYS A 44 12.86 -68.18 -33.31
CA LYS A 44 12.95 -67.24 -32.18
C LYS A 44 14.35 -67.25 -31.54
N GLU A 45 14.96 -68.42 -31.38
CA GLU A 45 16.33 -68.54 -30.87
C GLU A 45 17.35 -67.92 -31.85
N LEU A 46 17.18 -68.14 -33.16
CA LEU A 46 18.00 -67.54 -34.21
C LEU A 46 17.87 -66.00 -34.22
N ALA A 47 16.65 -65.48 -34.09
CA ALA A 47 16.40 -64.03 -34.01
C ALA A 47 17.05 -63.41 -32.76
N ASN A 48 16.96 -64.07 -31.60
CA ASN A 48 17.62 -63.59 -30.38
C ASN A 48 19.15 -63.62 -30.49
N LYS A 49 19.73 -64.65 -31.12
CA LYS A 49 21.18 -64.73 -31.40
C LYS A 49 21.63 -63.64 -32.37
N LEU A 50 20.89 -63.45 -33.47
CA LEU A 50 21.16 -62.37 -34.42
C LEU A 50 21.06 -60.98 -33.79
N GLN A 51 20.10 -60.78 -32.87
CA GLN A 51 19.97 -59.52 -32.13
C GLN A 51 21.15 -59.31 -31.17
N ALA A 52 21.56 -60.34 -30.41
CA ALA A 52 22.73 -60.26 -29.53
C ALA A 52 24.05 -60.03 -30.29
N ASP A 53 24.22 -60.68 -31.45
CA ASP A 53 25.38 -60.46 -32.32
C ASP A 53 25.35 -59.04 -32.94
N SER A 54 24.15 -58.54 -33.29
CA SER A 54 23.97 -57.16 -33.76
C SER A 54 24.29 -56.13 -32.68
N ASP A 55 23.85 -56.36 -31.44
CA ASP A 55 24.12 -55.46 -30.31
C ASP A 55 25.61 -55.51 -29.89
N THR A 56 26.25 -56.69 -29.98
CA THR A 56 27.70 -56.84 -29.80
C THR A 56 28.48 -56.12 -30.90
N GLY A 57 28.03 -56.23 -32.15
CA GLY A 57 28.60 -55.51 -33.29
C GLY A 57 28.47 -53.99 -33.15
N ARG A 58 27.30 -53.50 -32.70
CA ARG A 58 27.08 -52.08 -32.40
C ARG A 58 27.95 -51.58 -31.25
N HIS A 59 28.11 -52.38 -30.19
CA HIS A 59 28.97 -52.03 -29.06
C HIS A 59 30.46 -52.00 -29.47
N ALA A 60 30.91 -52.96 -30.26
CA ALA A 60 32.27 -52.97 -30.82
C ALA A 60 32.51 -51.76 -31.74
N GLN A 61 31.52 -51.41 -32.57
CA GLN A 61 31.57 -50.22 -33.41
C GLN A 61 31.63 -48.94 -32.57
N MET A 62 30.83 -48.82 -31.52
CA MET A 62 30.85 -47.68 -30.60
C MET A 62 32.20 -47.53 -29.87
N ILE A 63 32.85 -48.62 -29.47
CA ILE A 63 34.20 -48.60 -28.88
C ILE A 63 35.24 -48.13 -29.92
N LEU A 64 35.14 -48.58 -31.17
CA LEU A 64 36.07 -48.16 -32.22
C LEU A 64 35.90 -46.67 -32.55
N GLU A 65 34.65 -46.20 -32.61
CA GLU A 65 34.33 -44.79 -32.83
C GLU A 65 34.79 -43.92 -31.65
N SER A 66 34.55 -44.34 -30.40
CA SER A 66 35.02 -43.59 -29.22
C SER A 66 36.55 -43.55 -29.13
N ARG A 67 37.23 -44.65 -29.49
CA ARG A 67 38.69 -44.71 -29.56
C ARG A 67 39.25 -43.79 -30.65
N ALA A 68 38.62 -43.77 -31.83
CA ALA A 68 39.02 -42.89 -32.92
C ALA A 68 38.85 -41.41 -32.55
N LEU A 69 37.75 -41.06 -31.86
CA LEU A 69 37.53 -39.72 -31.34
C LEU A 69 38.58 -39.33 -30.29
N ALA A 70 38.86 -40.22 -29.33
CA ALA A 70 39.90 -39.97 -28.31
C ALA A 70 41.28 -39.79 -28.95
N GLU A 71 41.64 -40.62 -29.93
CA GLU A 71 42.89 -40.48 -30.70
C GLU A 71 42.95 -39.12 -31.43
N GLN A 72 41.87 -38.71 -32.08
CA GLN A 72 41.77 -37.41 -32.74
C GLN A 72 41.97 -36.24 -31.76
N GLU A 73 41.35 -36.29 -30.57
CA GLU A 73 41.49 -35.26 -29.54
C GLU A 73 42.94 -35.16 -29.02
N PHE A 74 43.59 -36.30 -28.74
CA PHE A 74 45.01 -36.28 -28.34
C PHE A 74 45.91 -35.71 -29.43
N LEU A 75 45.67 -36.04 -30.71
CA LEU A 75 46.43 -35.49 -31.84
C LEU A 75 46.19 -33.98 -32.01
N GLN A 76 44.96 -33.50 -31.80
CA GLN A 76 44.66 -32.07 -31.80
C GLN A 76 45.39 -31.33 -30.68
N LEU A 77 45.41 -31.89 -29.46
CA LEU A 77 46.17 -31.31 -28.35
C LEU A 77 47.67 -31.31 -28.63
N GLN A 78 48.22 -32.37 -29.23
CA GLN A 78 49.64 -32.41 -29.63
C GLN A 78 49.97 -31.34 -30.68
N ALA A 79 49.09 -31.13 -31.67
CA ALA A 79 49.27 -30.08 -32.67
C ALA A 79 49.27 -28.68 -32.03
N LEU A 80 48.31 -28.44 -31.12
CA LEU A 80 48.19 -27.19 -30.37
C LEU A 80 49.42 -26.92 -29.49
N ILE A 81 49.96 -27.96 -28.83
CA ILE A 81 51.20 -27.86 -28.05
C ILE A 81 52.38 -27.46 -28.93
N ARG A 82 52.53 -28.09 -30.11
CA ARG A 82 53.63 -27.76 -31.03
C ARG A 82 53.53 -26.33 -31.55
N GLU A 83 52.32 -25.85 -31.80
CA GLU A 83 52.08 -24.46 -32.18
C GLU A 83 52.42 -23.49 -31.04
N ALA A 84 51.93 -23.77 -29.83
CA ALA A 84 52.20 -22.98 -28.64
C ALA A 84 53.70 -22.96 -28.29
N ASP A 85 54.41 -24.08 -28.45
CA ASP A 85 55.87 -24.19 -28.24
C ASP A 85 56.64 -23.27 -29.20
N LYS A 86 56.24 -23.25 -30.48
CA LYS A 86 56.79 -22.35 -31.50
C LYS A 86 56.51 -20.88 -31.16
N SER A 87 55.31 -20.60 -30.66
CA SER A 87 54.90 -19.26 -30.21
C SER A 87 55.72 -18.80 -29.01
N PHE A 88 55.93 -19.65 -27.98
CA PHE A 88 56.79 -19.31 -26.84
C PHE A 88 58.26 -19.08 -27.23
N ALA A 89 58.79 -19.89 -28.15
CA ALA A 89 60.15 -19.68 -28.68
C ALA A 89 60.28 -18.31 -29.39
N THR A 90 59.28 -17.95 -30.21
CA THR A 90 59.21 -16.65 -30.89
C THR A 90 59.05 -15.51 -29.89
N LEU A 91 58.15 -15.68 -28.91
CA LEU A 91 57.88 -14.70 -27.86
C LEU A 91 59.13 -14.37 -27.07
N LYS A 92 59.92 -15.37 -26.67
CA LYS A 92 61.17 -15.18 -25.92
C LYS A 92 62.18 -14.33 -26.71
N ALA A 93 62.31 -14.59 -28.01
CA ALA A 93 63.18 -13.81 -28.90
C ALA A 93 62.68 -12.38 -29.05
N ASP A 94 61.38 -12.20 -29.32
CA ASP A 94 60.75 -10.90 -29.53
C ASP A 94 60.79 -10.03 -28.26
N VAL A 95 60.55 -10.60 -27.07
CA VAL A 95 60.66 -9.87 -25.79
C VAL A 95 62.09 -9.39 -25.54
N THR A 96 63.08 -10.24 -25.85
CA THR A 96 64.50 -9.87 -25.73
C THR A 96 64.84 -8.73 -26.68
N GLU A 97 64.39 -8.80 -27.94
CA GLU A 97 64.62 -7.76 -28.94
C GLU A 97 63.96 -6.43 -28.54
N VAL A 98 62.71 -6.45 -28.08
CA VAL A 98 62.01 -5.26 -27.59
C VAL A 98 62.71 -4.69 -26.36
N GLY A 99 63.16 -5.54 -25.43
CA GLY A 99 63.92 -5.09 -24.26
C GLY A 99 65.23 -4.39 -24.63
N GLN A 100 65.96 -4.93 -25.62
CA GLN A 100 67.18 -4.32 -26.15
C GLN A 100 66.88 -2.98 -26.85
N LEU A 101 65.84 -2.93 -27.68
CA LEU A 101 65.41 -1.71 -28.37
C LEU A 101 64.99 -0.62 -27.38
N LEU A 102 64.20 -0.97 -26.36
CA LEU A 102 63.79 -0.04 -25.31
C LEU A 102 65.00 0.47 -24.54
N ASN A 103 65.90 -0.41 -24.11
CA ASN A 103 67.10 0.01 -23.39
C ASN A 103 67.99 0.93 -24.25
N GLU A 104 68.14 0.62 -25.54
CA GLU A 104 68.90 1.45 -26.47
C GLU A 104 68.25 2.84 -26.64
N LEU A 105 66.94 2.91 -26.85
CA LEU A 105 66.23 4.18 -26.97
C LEU A 105 66.25 4.98 -25.66
N LEU A 106 66.16 4.34 -24.50
CA LEU A 106 66.12 5.04 -23.21
C LEU A 106 67.49 5.59 -22.77
N THR A 107 68.58 4.89 -23.09
CA THR A 107 69.91 5.19 -22.54
C THR A 107 70.90 5.81 -23.53
N THR A 108 70.63 5.73 -24.83
CA THR A 108 71.55 6.23 -25.87
C THR A 108 70.98 7.45 -26.61
N ASP A 109 71.81 8.05 -27.45
CA ASP A 109 71.43 9.21 -28.26
C ASP A 109 70.31 8.92 -29.27
N LYS A 110 70.03 7.64 -29.58
CA LYS A 110 68.94 7.23 -30.50
C LYS A 110 67.57 7.66 -30.00
N GLY A 111 67.35 7.75 -28.69
CA GLY A 111 66.08 8.22 -28.13
C GLY A 111 65.89 9.74 -28.13
N ARG A 112 66.95 10.52 -28.36
CA ARG A 112 66.87 11.99 -28.23
C ARG A 112 65.95 12.64 -29.27
N GLY A 113 65.80 12.03 -30.44
CA GLY A 113 64.84 12.49 -31.46
C GLY A 113 63.38 12.30 -31.00
N ILE A 114 63.08 11.22 -30.30
CA ILE A 114 61.76 10.99 -29.69
C ILE A 114 61.57 11.96 -28.51
N ALA A 115 62.62 12.18 -27.71
CA ALA A 115 62.59 13.07 -26.54
C ALA A 115 62.32 14.54 -26.89
N SER A 116 62.71 14.99 -28.08
CA SER A 116 62.58 16.38 -28.52
C SER A 116 61.25 16.71 -29.20
N ASP A 117 60.45 15.69 -29.56
CA ASP A 117 59.13 15.84 -30.15
C ASP A 117 58.04 15.37 -29.18
N ARG A 118 57.17 16.29 -28.77
CA ARG A 118 56.12 16.02 -27.78
C ARG A 118 55.12 14.96 -28.26
N ASP A 119 54.78 14.96 -29.54
CA ASP A 119 53.77 14.04 -30.08
C ASP A 119 54.36 12.62 -30.18
N LEU A 120 55.64 12.50 -30.55
CA LEU A 120 56.35 11.22 -30.55
C LEU A 120 56.58 10.70 -29.12
N LEU A 121 56.87 11.58 -28.17
CA LEU A 121 57.03 11.22 -26.77
C LEU A 121 55.72 10.66 -26.17
N GLU A 122 54.58 11.29 -26.49
CA GLU A 122 53.26 10.80 -26.09
C GLU A 122 52.94 9.45 -26.74
N GLN A 123 53.15 9.31 -28.06
CA GLN A 123 52.97 8.04 -28.75
C GLN A 123 53.87 6.92 -28.20
N PHE A 124 55.12 7.24 -27.84
CA PHE A 124 56.06 6.30 -27.23
C PHE A 124 55.58 5.86 -25.85
N GLN A 125 55.16 6.81 -25.01
CA GLN A 125 54.57 6.49 -23.71
C GLN A 125 53.34 5.59 -23.90
N MET A 126 52.39 5.93 -24.78
CA MET A 126 51.20 5.10 -25.03
C MET A 126 51.52 3.70 -25.59
N ALA A 127 52.57 3.58 -26.40
CA ALA A 127 52.99 2.29 -26.95
C ALA A 127 53.65 1.37 -25.91
N THR A 128 54.24 1.95 -24.86
CA THR A 128 54.94 1.25 -23.79
C THR A 128 54.13 1.15 -22.49
N GLU A 129 53.08 1.95 -22.35
CA GLU A 129 52.19 1.95 -21.19
C GLU A 129 51.47 0.60 -21.07
N GLY A 130 51.64 -0.04 -19.90
CA GLY A 130 51.09 -1.38 -19.65
C GLY A 130 51.85 -2.52 -20.34
N TYR A 131 52.92 -2.26 -21.10
CA TYR A 131 53.82 -3.30 -21.57
C TYR A 131 54.70 -3.79 -20.42
N SER A 132 54.30 -4.90 -19.81
CA SER A 132 55.08 -5.60 -18.79
C SER A 132 54.93 -7.10 -19.01
N LEU A 133 55.76 -7.64 -19.91
CA LEU A 133 55.91 -9.09 -20.05
C LEU A 133 57.15 -9.52 -19.28
N ASP A 134 56.91 -10.29 -18.24
CA ASP A 134 57.95 -10.86 -17.40
C ASP A 134 58.59 -12.06 -18.12
N PRO A 135 59.90 -12.01 -18.44
CA PRO A 135 60.61 -13.13 -19.05
C PRO A 135 60.53 -14.41 -18.21
N ASP A 136 60.47 -14.30 -16.88
CA ASP A 136 60.41 -15.45 -15.98
C ASP A 136 59.03 -16.11 -16.03
N ALA A 137 57.95 -15.32 -16.11
CA ALA A 137 56.60 -15.83 -16.31
C ALA A 137 56.45 -16.54 -17.66
N ILE A 138 57.05 -16.01 -18.73
CA ILE A 138 57.08 -16.65 -20.06
C ILE A 138 57.82 -17.99 -19.99
N ALA A 139 58.97 -18.03 -19.33
CA ALA A 139 59.74 -19.26 -19.15
C ALA A 139 58.97 -20.31 -18.34
N ALA A 140 58.28 -19.90 -17.27
CA ALA A 140 57.45 -20.78 -16.45
C ALA A 140 56.25 -21.38 -17.23
N ASN A 141 55.58 -20.55 -18.05
CA ASN A 141 54.50 -21.01 -18.92
C ASN A 141 55.01 -21.98 -20.01
N HIS A 142 56.17 -21.69 -20.60
CA HIS A 142 56.80 -22.57 -21.59
C HIS A 142 57.22 -23.91 -20.99
N GLN A 143 57.78 -23.91 -19.77
CA GLN A 143 58.13 -25.12 -19.03
C GLN A 143 56.88 -25.93 -18.67
N SER A 144 55.79 -25.27 -18.28
CA SER A 144 54.51 -25.92 -18.00
C SER A 144 53.96 -26.60 -19.25
N LEU A 145 53.99 -25.93 -20.40
CA LEU A 145 53.59 -26.51 -21.68
C LEU A 145 54.46 -27.73 -22.05
N SER A 146 55.77 -27.64 -21.86
CA SER A 146 56.72 -28.73 -22.12
C SER A 146 56.44 -29.96 -21.25
N ALA A 147 56.07 -29.76 -19.98
CA ALA A 147 55.69 -30.86 -19.09
C ALA A 147 54.41 -31.57 -19.57
N LEU A 148 53.41 -30.81 -20.04
CA LEU A 148 52.18 -31.37 -20.60
C LEU A 148 52.43 -32.12 -21.92
N ALA A 149 53.36 -31.62 -22.75
CA ALA A 149 53.76 -32.27 -23.99
C ALA A 149 54.25 -33.70 -23.76
N VAL A 150 55.09 -33.92 -22.74
CA VAL A 150 55.61 -35.25 -22.39
C VAL A 150 54.47 -36.23 -22.07
N SER A 151 53.47 -35.80 -21.31
CA SER A 151 52.32 -36.65 -20.96
C SER A 151 51.46 -37.01 -22.17
N ILE A 152 51.20 -36.05 -23.07
CA ILE A 152 50.41 -36.28 -24.28
C ILE A 152 51.16 -37.14 -25.29
N ASP A 153 52.46 -36.91 -25.49
CA ASP A 153 53.30 -37.72 -26.37
C ASP A 153 53.40 -39.17 -25.89
N ALA A 154 53.48 -39.38 -24.56
CA ALA A 154 53.48 -40.71 -23.96
C ALA A 154 52.14 -41.43 -24.17
N ALA A 155 51.00 -40.72 -24.04
CA ALA A 155 49.66 -41.26 -24.26
C ALA A 155 49.45 -41.69 -25.72
N ILE A 156 49.87 -40.86 -26.67
CA ILE A 156 49.81 -41.14 -28.11
C ILE A 156 50.71 -42.34 -28.45
N SER A 157 51.96 -42.35 -27.97
CA SER A 157 52.93 -43.42 -28.25
C SER A 157 52.48 -44.78 -27.70
N SER A 158 51.84 -44.77 -26.54
CA SER A 158 51.31 -45.98 -25.88
C SER A 158 49.94 -46.40 -26.40
N ARG A 159 49.35 -45.65 -27.36
CA ARG A 159 48.00 -45.86 -27.92
C ARG A 159 46.90 -45.97 -26.86
N LEU A 160 47.04 -45.22 -25.78
CA LEU A 160 46.13 -45.19 -24.63
C LEU A 160 44.89 -44.33 -24.93
N PHE A 161 44.10 -44.78 -25.90
CA PHE A 161 42.89 -44.08 -26.38
C PHE A 161 41.60 -44.68 -25.81
N GLU A 162 41.69 -45.41 -24.69
CA GLU A 162 40.53 -46.01 -24.04
C GLU A 162 39.59 -44.94 -23.43
N LYS A 163 40.10 -43.74 -23.19
CA LYS A 163 39.38 -42.57 -22.70
C LYS A 163 39.89 -41.32 -23.40
N THR A 164 39.01 -40.33 -23.54
CA THR A 164 39.37 -38.98 -24.00
C THR A 164 40.31 -38.29 -23.01
N PRO A 165 41.07 -37.27 -23.45
CA PRO A 165 41.89 -36.46 -22.55
C PRO A 165 41.03 -35.87 -21.42
N GLU A 166 41.61 -35.76 -20.22
CA GLU A 166 40.90 -35.11 -19.12
C GLU A 166 40.56 -33.66 -19.48
N PRO A 167 39.32 -33.18 -19.26
CA PRO A 167 38.94 -31.82 -19.62
C PRO A 167 39.84 -30.74 -19.00
N ALA A 168 40.36 -30.98 -17.80
CA ALA A 168 41.32 -30.09 -17.14
C ALA A 168 42.65 -29.99 -17.90
N LEU A 169 43.16 -31.10 -18.45
CA LEU A 169 44.36 -31.14 -19.27
C LEU A 169 44.16 -30.37 -20.57
N ALA A 170 43.07 -30.66 -21.29
CA ALA A 170 42.74 -29.98 -22.55
C ALA A 170 42.57 -28.47 -22.35
N SER A 171 41.87 -28.08 -21.28
CA SER A 171 41.69 -26.67 -20.90
C SER A 171 43.03 -25.99 -20.62
N LYS A 172 43.94 -26.62 -19.86
CA LYS A 172 45.24 -26.02 -19.54
C LYS A 172 46.15 -25.84 -20.76
N VAL A 173 46.15 -26.80 -21.69
CA VAL A 173 46.88 -26.68 -22.96
C VAL A 173 46.32 -25.51 -23.78
N THR A 174 45.00 -25.40 -23.85
CA THR A 174 44.32 -24.32 -24.59
C THR A 174 44.63 -22.95 -23.98
N GLU A 175 44.53 -22.82 -22.67
CA GLU A 175 44.89 -21.59 -21.94
C GLU A 175 46.35 -21.17 -22.21
N LEU A 176 47.30 -22.11 -22.13
CA LEU A 176 48.71 -21.80 -22.39
C LEU A 176 48.96 -21.42 -23.85
N ALA A 177 48.26 -22.04 -24.80
CA ALA A 177 48.34 -21.68 -26.21
C ALA A 177 47.77 -20.29 -26.49
N GLU A 178 46.62 -19.95 -25.90
CA GLU A 178 46.02 -18.62 -25.99
C GLU A 178 46.92 -17.55 -25.38
N VAL A 179 47.49 -17.81 -24.19
CA VAL A 179 48.46 -16.91 -23.54
C VAL A 179 49.67 -16.68 -24.45
N ALA A 180 50.21 -17.72 -25.08
CA ALA A 180 51.34 -17.60 -26.00
C ALA A 180 50.98 -16.74 -27.22
N ALA A 181 49.82 -16.98 -27.82
CA ALA A 181 49.34 -16.26 -29.00
C ALA A 181 49.10 -14.77 -28.71
N GLN A 182 48.36 -14.47 -27.64
CA GLN A 182 48.07 -13.10 -27.21
C GLN A 182 49.35 -12.34 -26.86
N SER A 183 50.27 -12.99 -26.14
CA SER A 183 51.56 -12.38 -25.79
C SER A 183 52.41 -12.11 -27.03
N CYS A 184 52.44 -13.02 -28.02
CA CYS A 184 53.14 -12.79 -29.29
C CYS A 184 52.57 -11.58 -30.03
N GLU A 185 51.25 -11.48 -30.11
CA GLU A 185 50.59 -10.36 -30.78
C GLU A 185 50.86 -9.03 -30.06
N GLN A 186 50.81 -9.03 -28.72
CA GLN A 186 51.12 -7.86 -27.91
C GLN A 186 52.56 -7.39 -28.13
N VAL A 187 53.55 -8.28 -28.04
CA VAL A 187 54.97 -7.91 -28.25
C VAL A 187 55.20 -7.44 -29.68
N LYS A 188 54.63 -8.13 -30.67
CA LYS A 188 54.74 -7.73 -32.07
C LYS A 188 54.15 -6.35 -32.32
N SER A 189 52.99 -6.06 -31.73
CA SER A 189 52.32 -4.76 -31.81
C SER A 189 53.19 -3.66 -31.18
N VAL A 190 53.69 -3.88 -29.96
CA VAL A 190 54.57 -2.95 -29.25
C VAL A 190 55.87 -2.72 -30.03
N ARG A 191 56.54 -3.79 -30.49
CA ARG A 191 57.74 -3.72 -31.34
C ARG A 191 57.50 -2.86 -32.57
N THR A 192 56.42 -3.13 -33.31
CA THR A 192 56.10 -2.41 -34.56
C THR A 192 55.85 -0.93 -34.28
N LYS A 193 55.11 -0.61 -33.21
CA LYS A 193 54.86 0.79 -32.81
C LYS A 193 56.15 1.51 -32.42
N ILE A 194 56.97 0.91 -31.56
CA ILE A 194 58.24 1.50 -31.13
C ILE A 194 59.18 1.70 -32.32
N GLN A 195 59.30 0.72 -33.22
CA GLN A 195 60.13 0.84 -34.42
C GLN A 195 59.63 1.95 -35.36
N ALA A 196 58.31 2.06 -35.55
CA ALA A 196 57.73 3.14 -36.35
C ALA A 196 58.00 4.53 -35.74
N ILE A 197 57.85 4.67 -34.43
CA ILE A 197 58.15 5.91 -33.70
C ILE A 197 59.64 6.26 -33.80
N ALA A 198 60.52 5.28 -33.58
CA ALA A 198 61.97 5.47 -33.70
C ALA A 198 62.40 5.84 -35.13
N ALA A 199 61.73 5.30 -36.16
CA ALA A 199 62.00 5.64 -37.56
C ALA A 199 61.48 7.03 -37.96
N ALA A 200 60.38 7.50 -37.34
CA ALA A 200 59.82 8.82 -37.55
C ALA A 200 60.57 9.92 -36.77
N ALA A 201 61.41 9.54 -35.80
CA ALA A 201 62.12 10.48 -34.95
C ALA A 201 63.10 11.35 -35.77
N PRO A 202 63.14 12.68 -35.54
CA PRO A 202 64.12 13.55 -36.16
C PRO A 202 65.55 13.18 -35.72
N ALA A 203 66.55 13.65 -36.47
CA ALA A 203 67.94 13.47 -36.10
C ALA A 203 68.20 13.98 -34.67
N ALA A 204 69.00 13.22 -33.91
CA ALA A 204 69.26 13.50 -32.51
C ALA A 204 69.70 14.97 -32.30
N SER A 205 68.92 15.72 -31.52
CA SER A 205 69.22 17.10 -31.14
C SER A 205 69.96 17.15 -29.80
N ALA A 206 70.63 18.27 -29.53
CA ALA A 206 71.14 18.56 -28.19
C ALA A 206 69.94 18.75 -27.23
N GLY A 207 69.60 17.69 -26.49
CA GLY A 207 68.45 17.65 -25.59
C GLY A 207 68.59 16.53 -24.56
N PRO A 208 67.64 16.41 -23.61
CA PRO A 208 67.61 15.33 -22.64
C PRO A 208 67.50 13.97 -23.33
N ASP A 209 67.95 12.92 -22.65
CA ASP A 209 67.65 11.55 -23.07
C ASP A 209 66.15 11.25 -22.93
N LEU A 210 65.71 10.16 -23.56
CA LEU A 210 64.30 9.77 -23.59
C LEU A 210 63.77 9.46 -22.18
N ALA A 211 64.58 8.83 -21.32
CA ALA A 211 64.18 8.52 -19.95
C ALA A 211 63.87 9.79 -19.12
N THR A 212 64.71 10.81 -19.25
CA THR A 212 64.51 12.11 -18.58
C THR A 212 63.29 12.83 -19.15
N ALA A 213 63.11 12.84 -20.47
CA ALA A 213 61.95 13.46 -21.11
C ALA A 213 60.63 12.78 -20.72
N LEU A 214 60.58 11.44 -20.66
CA LEU A 214 59.41 10.68 -20.21
C LEU A 214 59.06 10.99 -18.75
N THR A 215 60.07 11.07 -17.88
CA THR A 215 59.86 11.41 -16.46
C THR A 215 59.26 12.81 -16.31
N ALA A 216 59.79 13.79 -17.05
CA ALA A 216 59.26 15.15 -17.07
C ALA A 216 57.82 15.20 -17.62
N PHE A 217 57.54 14.45 -18.69
CA PHE A 217 56.21 14.36 -19.30
C PHE A 217 55.18 13.73 -18.34
N GLN A 218 55.56 12.67 -17.62
CA GLN A 218 54.70 12.03 -16.61
C GLN A 218 54.39 12.98 -15.44
N GLN A 219 55.38 13.75 -14.97
CA GLN A 219 55.17 14.77 -13.95
C GLN A 219 54.23 15.90 -14.43
N GLU A 220 54.39 16.35 -15.68
CA GLU A 220 53.51 17.35 -16.27
C GLU A 220 52.06 16.84 -16.39
N ARG A 221 51.87 15.59 -16.84
CA ARG A 221 50.54 14.96 -16.90
C ARG A 221 49.90 14.84 -15.53
N ALA A 222 50.63 14.35 -14.52
CA ALA A 222 50.13 14.24 -13.16
C ALA A 222 49.72 15.62 -12.58
N ALA A 223 50.52 16.66 -12.83
CA ALA A 223 50.18 18.02 -12.42
C ALA A 223 48.89 18.54 -13.08
N ARG A 224 48.73 18.32 -14.39
CA ARG A 224 47.50 18.69 -15.12
C ARG A 224 46.28 17.92 -14.62
N GLU A 225 46.42 16.62 -14.34
CA GLU A 225 45.32 15.81 -13.79
C GLU A 225 44.89 16.31 -12.42
N VAL A 226 45.84 16.70 -11.55
CA VAL A 226 45.54 17.33 -10.25
C VAL A 226 44.84 18.67 -10.44
N GLU A 227 45.28 19.51 -11.37
CA GLU A 227 44.64 20.79 -11.67
C GLU A 227 43.19 20.61 -12.15
N ILE A 228 42.96 19.70 -13.11
CA ILE A 228 41.62 19.37 -13.60
C ILE A 228 40.74 18.85 -12.46
N ALA A 229 41.26 17.97 -11.60
CA ALA A 229 40.54 17.44 -10.46
C ALA A 229 40.18 18.54 -9.45
N GLN A 230 41.08 19.50 -9.21
CA GLN A 230 40.82 20.64 -8.33
C GLN A 230 39.72 21.55 -8.90
N VAL A 231 39.76 21.87 -10.19
CA VAL A 231 38.72 22.66 -10.87
C VAL A 231 37.37 21.95 -10.80
N ALA A 232 37.33 20.64 -11.06
CA ALA A 232 36.12 19.85 -10.95
C ALA A 232 35.58 19.83 -9.50
N ALA A 233 36.46 19.64 -8.51
CA ALA A 233 36.08 19.65 -7.09
C ALA A 233 35.60 21.03 -6.60
N ALA A 234 36.11 22.13 -7.15
CA ALA A 234 35.64 23.47 -6.86
C ALA A 234 34.23 23.69 -7.41
N ARG A 235 33.98 23.28 -8.66
CA ARG A 235 32.65 23.36 -9.29
C ARG A 235 31.60 22.55 -8.54
N VAL A 236 31.93 21.33 -8.11
CA VAL A 236 31.01 20.50 -7.31
C VAL A 236 30.69 21.17 -5.96
N ARG A 237 31.67 21.82 -5.33
CA ARG A 237 31.45 22.57 -4.08
C ARG A 237 30.54 23.78 -4.28
N GLU A 238 30.76 24.55 -5.35
CA GLU A 238 29.90 25.69 -5.70
C GLU A 238 28.45 25.25 -5.95
N GLU A 239 28.24 24.23 -6.80
CA GLU A 239 26.90 23.68 -7.07
C GLU A 239 26.22 23.13 -5.80
N TYR A 240 27.00 22.57 -4.86
CA TYR A 240 26.48 22.12 -3.57
C TYR A 240 26.06 23.30 -2.67
N HIS A 241 26.87 24.36 -2.62
CA HIS A 241 26.54 25.56 -1.86
C HIS A 241 25.30 26.27 -2.40
N ASP A 242 25.15 26.38 -3.72
CA ASP A 242 23.97 26.96 -4.36
C ASP A 242 22.70 26.14 -4.06
N LYS A 243 22.80 24.81 -4.14
CA LYS A 243 21.68 23.92 -3.78
C LYS A 243 21.31 24.05 -2.31
N LEU A 244 22.29 24.09 -1.43
CA LEU A 244 22.05 24.25 0.01
C LEU A 244 21.38 25.60 0.29
N ALA A 245 21.89 26.69 -0.29
CA ALA A 245 21.30 28.02 -0.14
C ALA A 245 19.85 28.08 -0.67
N ALA A 246 19.58 27.47 -1.82
CA ALA A 246 18.22 27.37 -2.38
C ALA A 246 17.28 26.55 -1.47
N GLN A 247 17.76 25.42 -0.93
CA GLN A 247 16.99 24.61 0.02
C GLN A 247 16.70 25.36 1.31
N THR A 248 17.69 26.05 1.89
CA THR A 248 17.49 26.88 3.08
C THR A 248 16.47 27.98 2.82
N ALA A 249 16.57 28.69 1.69
CA ALA A 249 15.63 29.74 1.33
C ALA A 249 14.19 29.21 1.11
N MET A 250 14.03 28.01 0.53
CA MET A 250 12.71 27.37 0.42
C MET A 250 12.15 27.03 1.79
N HIS A 251 12.97 26.44 2.67
CA HIS A 251 12.54 26.06 4.01
C HIS A 251 12.12 27.27 4.85
N GLU A 252 12.86 28.38 4.75
CA GLU A 252 12.51 29.64 5.40
C GLU A 252 11.17 30.20 4.90
N ARG A 253 10.90 30.12 3.59
CA ARG A 253 9.60 30.54 3.03
C ARG A 253 8.45 29.67 3.54
N GLU A 254 8.63 28.35 3.54
CA GLU A 254 7.61 27.42 4.06
C GLU A 254 7.32 27.68 5.54
N GLN A 255 8.35 27.96 6.35
CA GLN A 255 8.18 28.32 7.75
C GLN A 255 7.41 29.64 7.91
N GLN A 256 7.73 30.66 7.11
CA GLN A 256 7.01 31.94 7.13
C GLN A 256 5.54 31.79 6.71
N GLU A 257 5.26 31.02 5.66
CA GLU A 257 3.90 30.74 5.22
C GLU A 257 3.10 29.96 6.27
N ALA A 258 3.71 28.96 6.90
CA ALA A 258 3.10 28.21 7.99
C ALA A 258 2.81 29.10 9.21
N GLU A 259 3.73 30.02 9.55
CA GLU A 259 3.52 30.96 10.65
C GLU A 259 2.38 31.94 10.35
N LEU A 260 2.30 32.48 9.13
CA LEU A 260 1.21 33.34 8.69
C LEU A 260 -0.13 32.61 8.71
N ALA A 261 -0.18 31.37 8.22
CA ALA A 261 -1.39 30.55 8.24
C ALA A 261 -1.84 30.23 9.68
N ASN A 262 -0.91 29.92 10.58
CA ASN A 262 -1.22 29.67 11.99
C ASN A 262 -1.75 30.93 12.67
N ARG A 263 -1.11 32.09 12.46
CA ARG A 263 -1.61 33.38 12.97
C ARG A 263 -3.03 33.68 12.48
N ALA A 264 -3.31 33.43 11.20
CA ALA A 264 -4.65 33.61 10.64
C ALA A 264 -5.68 32.65 11.27
N ALA A 265 -5.30 31.39 11.52
CA ALA A 265 -6.15 30.40 12.18
C ALA A 265 -6.49 30.82 13.63
N ILE A 266 -5.48 31.27 14.40
CA ILE A 266 -5.67 31.77 15.77
C ILE A 266 -6.62 32.97 15.78
N GLN A 267 -6.44 33.94 14.87
CA GLN A 267 -7.33 35.10 14.77
C GLN A 267 -8.77 34.69 14.41
N ALA A 268 -8.95 33.73 13.50
CA ALA A 268 -10.27 33.23 13.14
C ALA A 268 -10.96 32.51 14.31
N GLU A 269 -10.20 31.77 15.12
CA GLU A 269 -10.72 31.12 16.33
C GLU A 269 -11.10 32.14 17.41
N GLN A 270 -10.26 33.16 17.64
CA GLN A 270 -10.57 34.27 18.55
C GLN A 270 -11.86 35.00 18.13
N LEU A 271 -12.01 35.33 16.85
CA LEU A 271 -13.23 35.96 16.35
C LEU A 271 -14.47 35.08 16.52
N LYS A 272 -14.34 33.75 16.44
CA LYS A 272 -15.45 32.82 16.72
C LYS A 272 -15.78 32.80 18.21
N ALA A 273 -14.77 32.77 19.08
CA ALA A 273 -14.96 32.82 20.53
C ALA A 273 -15.65 34.13 20.96
N ASP A 274 -15.21 35.26 20.42
CA ASP A 274 -15.80 36.58 20.70
C ASP A 274 -17.26 36.66 20.24
N LYS A 275 -17.59 36.11 19.06
CA LYS A 275 -18.97 36.03 18.56
C LYS A 275 -19.85 35.18 19.48
N LEU A 276 -19.37 34.02 19.92
CA LEU A 276 -20.11 33.15 20.84
C LEU A 276 -20.31 33.81 22.20
N ALA A 277 -19.31 34.53 22.71
CA ALA A 277 -19.42 35.30 23.95
C ALA A 277 -20.46 36.43 23.82
N ALA A 278 -20.43 37.18 22.72
CA ALA A 278 -21.41 38.23 22.45
C ALA A 278 -22.83 37.68 22.28
N GLU A 279 -23.01 36.54 21.61
CA GLU A 279 -24.31 35.88 21.47
C GLU A 279 -24.84 35.37 22.82
N ALA A 280 -23.98 34.79 23.65
CA ALA A 280 -24.35 34.36 25.00
C ALA A 280 -24.76 35.54 25.90
N GLU A 281 -24.05 36.66 25.82
CA GLU A 281 -24.41 37.89 26.55
C GLU A 281 -25.73 38.47 26.05
N ALA A 282 -25.92 38.56 24.72
CA ALA A 282 -27.18 39.03 24.12
C ALA A 282 -28.36 38.14 24.54
N ARG A 283 -28.17 36.82 24.57
CA ARG A 283 -29.19 35.88 25.05
C ARG A 283 -29.50 36.09 26.52
N ARG A 284 -28.49 36.27 27.37
CA ARG A 284 -28.69 36.56 28.80
C ARG A 284 -29.49 37.84 29.03
N ILE A 285 -29.22 38.89 28.24
CA ILE A 285 -29.97 40.15 28.31
C ILE A 285 -31.41 39.92 27.86
N ALA A 286 -31.64 39.19 26.76
CA ALA A 286 -32.98 38.89 26.26
C ALA A 286 -33.82 38.07 27.26
N GLU A 287 -33.23 37.05 27.89
CA GLU A 287 -33.87 36.24 28.92
C GLU A 287 -34.24 37.10 30.15
N ALA A 288 -33.33 37.97 30.62
CA ALA A 288 -33.61 38.88 31.74
C ALA A 288 -34.72 39.90 31.43
N VAL A 289 -34.80 40.39 30.18
CA VAL A 289 -35.87 41.30 29.74
C VAL A 289 -37.23 40.58 29.73
N GLU A 290 -37.28 39.35 29.23
CA GLU A 290 -38.53 38.58 29.18
C GLU A 290 -39.02 38.17 30.58
N GLU A 291 -38.10 37.76 31.47
CA GLU A 291 -38.42 37.53 32.88
C GLU A 291 -39.00 38.78 33.55
N GLY A 292 -38.39 39.95 33.30
CA GLY A 292 -38.91 41.24 33.76
C GLY A 292 -40.31 41.54 33.24
N ARG A 293 -40.58 41.25 31.96
CA ARG A 293 -41.91 41.43 31.33
C ARG A 293 -42.97 40.52 31.95
N ILE A 294 -42.63 39.26 32.20
CA ILE A 294 -43.54 38.28 32.83
C ILE A 294 -43.86 38.68 34.27
N ALA A 295 -42.86 39.11 35.03
CA ALA A 295 -43.04 39.55 36.42
C ALA A 295 -43.95 40.79 36.50
N GLU A 296 -43.75 41.78 35.62
CA GLU A 296 -44.60 42.98 35.60
C GLU A 296 -46.03 42.65 35.16
N ALA A 297 -46.21 41.78 34.16
CA ALA A 297 -47.54 41.33 33.75
C ALA A 297 -48.29 40.64 34.90
N LYS A 298 -47.60 39.85 35.72
CA LYS A 298 -48.17 39.24 36.93
C LYS A 298 -48.60 40.29 37.95
N ARG A 299 -47.74 41.27 38.23
CA ARG A 299 -48.06 42.36 39.17
C ARG A 299 -49.27 43.17 38.75
N VAL A 300 -49.39 43.49 37.45
CA VAL A 300 -50.54 44.22 36.91
C VAL A 300 -51.81 43.37 37.04
N ALA A 301 -51.76 42.08 36.69
CA ALA A 301 -52.91 41.19 36.81
C ALA A 301 -53.37 41.01 38.28
N GLU A 302 -52.45 40.90 39.23
CA GLU A 302 -52.76 40.83 40.66
C GLU A 302 -53.42 42.12 41.16
N ARG A 303 -52.90 43.28 40.74
CA ARG A 303 -53.48 44.58 41.08
C ARG A 303 -54.88 44.79 40.49
N ASP A 304 -55.09 44.39 39.24
CA ASP A 304 -56.40 44.46 38.60
C ASP A 304 -57.42 43.52 39.27
N ALA A 305 -56.98 42.32 39.67
CA ALA A 305 -57.82 41.39 40.44
C ALA A 305 -58.21 41.97 41.80
N GLN A 306 -57.26 42.59 42.50
CA GLN A 306 -57.51 43.27 43.78
C GLN A 306 -58.51 44.41 43.64
N LEU A 307 -58.33 45.30 42.65
CA LEU A 307 -59.24 46.42 42.40
C LEU A 307 -60.67 45.95 42.07
N LYS A 308 -60.82 44.87 41.30
CA LYS A 308 -62.13 44.28 41.03
C LYS A 308 -62.78 43.71 42.29
N ALA A 309 -62.01 43.05 43.15
CA ALA A 309 -62.51 42.52 44.42
C ALA A 309 -62.94 43.65 45.38
N GLU A 310 -62.14 44.72 45.49
CA GLU A 310 -62.46 45.91 46.30
C GLU A 310 -63.73 46.62 45.78
N ALA A 311 -63.88 46.77 44.47
CA ALA A 311 -65.07 47.37 43.87
C ALA A 311 -66.33 46.54 44.13
N ALA A 312 -66.25 45.21 43.99
CA ALA A 312 -67.37 44.32 44.28
C ALA A 312 -67.77 44.34 45.77
N GLU A 313 -66.79 44.42 46.67
CA GLU A 313 -67.03 44.55 48.11
C GLU A 313 -67.68 45.90 48.44
N TYR A 314 -67.19 47.00 47.87
CA TYR A 314 -67.78 48.32 48.04
C TYR A 314 -69.24 48.37 47.56
N GLU A 315 -69.52 47.77 46.40
CA GLU A 315 -70.88 47.70 45.86
C GLU A 315 -71.82 46.86 46.74
N TYR A 316 -71.32 45.75 47.29
CA TYR A 316 -72.05 44.94 48.26
C TYR A 316 -72.38 45.74 49.54
N GLN A 317 -71.41 46.47 50.10
CA GLN A 317 -71.61 47.29 51.30
C GLN A 317 -72.64 48.41 51.05
N GLN A 318 -72.62 49.04 49.88
CA GLN A 318 -73.65 50.03 49.52
C GLN A 318 -75.04 49.42 49.39
N ALA A 319 -75.14 48.22 48.81
CA ALA A 319 -76.41 47.51 48.63
C ALA A 319 -76.92 46.85 49.92
N LEU A 320 -76.08 46.73 50.95
CA LEU A 320 -76.38 45.98 52.18
C LEU A 320 -77.70 46.40 52.86
N PRO A 321 -78.05 47.69 53.01
CA PRO A 321 -79.34 48.08 53.59
C PRO A 321 -80.54 47.60 52.76
N GLU A 322 -80.43 47.62 51.43
CA GLU A 322 -81.48 47.09 50.55
C GLU A 322 -81.54 45.57 50.61
N ILE A 323 -80.39 44.89 50.62
CA ILE A 323 -80.31 43.43 50.78
C ILE A 323 -80.99 43.03 52.10
N GLU A 324 -80.68 43.69 53.21
CA GLU A 324 -81.27 43.37 54.51
C GLU A 324 -82.78 43.63 54.53
N HIS A 325 -83.25 44.69 53.87
CA HIS A 325 -84.68 44.98 53.77
C HIS A 325 -85.45 43.96 52.90
N TYR A 326 -84.93 43.64 51.70
CA TYR A 326 -85.63 42.80 50.71
C TYR A 326 -85.39 41.30 50.89
N LEU A 327 -84.23 40.90 51.41
CA LEU A 327 -83.81 39.49 51.52
C LEU A 327 -83.88 38.96 52.95
N SER A 328 -84.43 39.72 53.89
CA SER A 328 -84.63 39.31 55.29
C SER A 328 -85.20 37.89 55.43
N GLY A 329 -86.18 37.52 54.61
CA GLY A 329 -86.81 36.19 54.62
C GLY A 329 -85.88 35.04 54.18
N PHE A 330 -84.70 35.35 53.63
CA PHE A 330 -83.68 34.38 53.25
C PHE A 330 -82.43 34.44 54.14
N ILE A 331 -81.98 35.66 54.46
CA ILE A 331 -80.68 35.87 55.12
C ILE A 331 -80.78 35.82 56.65
N THR A 332 -81.97 35.99 57.22
CA THR A 332 -82.15 35.92 58.67
C THR A 332 -82.11 34.46 59.11
N PRO A 333 -81.41 34.12 60.21
CA PRO A 333 -81.47 32.77 60.77
C PRO A 333 -82.89 32.36 61.17
N GLY A 334 -83.33 31.18 60.75
CA GLY A 334 -84.64 30.59 61.08
C GLY A 334 -84.55 29.07 61.24
N HIS A 335 -85.55 28.46 61.88
CA HIS A 335 -85.67 27.03 62.08
C HIS A 335 -86.22 26.31 60.84
N GLN A 336 -87.02 26.98 59.99
CA GLN A 336 -87.49 26.33 58.76
C GLN A 336 -86.42 26.40 57.68
N GLN A 337 -85.95 25.23 57.25
CA GLN A 337 -84.97 25.08 56.18
C GLN A 337 -85.64 24.47 54.96
N LEU A 338 -85.25 24.97 53.80
CA LEU A 338 -85.65 24.37 52.54
C LEU A 338 -84.74 23.17 52.28
N LYS A 339 -85.29 21.96 52.27
CA LYS A 339 -84.56 20.74 51.91
C LYS A 339 -85.36 19.98 50.87
N ARG A 340 -84.74 19.68 49.72
CA ARG A 340 -85.43 18.95 48.62
C ARG A 340 -86.78 19.59 48.24
N LYS A 341 -86.81 20.92 48.18
CA LYS A 341 -88.01 21.75 47.88
C LYS A 341 -89.14 21.70 48.93
N GLN A 342 -88.93 21.08 50.08
CA GLN A 342 -89.89 21.02 51.18
C GLN A 342 -89.39 21.78 52.41
N TRP A 343 -90.32 22.40 53.15
CA TRP A 343 -90.00 23.04 54.42
C TRP A 343 -89.78 21.98 55.50
N THR A 344 -88.58 21.99 56.10
CA THR A 344 -88.18 21.09 57.18
C THR A 344 -87.77 21.92 58.38
N TYR A 345 -88.33 21.63 59.55
CA TYR A 345 -87.90 22.27 60.79
C TYR A 345 -86.54 21.72 61.25
N THR A 346 -85.65 22.60 61.71
CA THR A 346 -84.33 22.25 62.26
C THR A 346 -84.10 22.93 63.60
N ASP A 347 -83.46 22.24 64.54
CA ASP A 347 -83.20 22.77 65.89
C ASP A 347 -82.22 23.94 65.89
N GLU A 348 -81.37 24.05 64.88
CA GLU A 348 -80.41 25.14 64.71
C GLU A 348 -81.00 26.26 63.85
N LEU A 349 -80.87 27.52 64.31
CA LEU A 349 -81.21 28.71 63.54
C LEU A 349 -80.16 28.96 62.46
N LYS A 350 -80.54 28.88 61.19
CA LYS A 350 -79.64 29.10 60.05
C LYS A 350 -80.27 29.96 58.95
N PRO A 351 -79.49 30.77 58.23
CA PRO A 351 -79.98 31.38 56.99
C PRO A 351 -80.28 30.28 55.96
N LEU A 352 -81.03 30.62 54.91
CA LEU A 352 -81.33 29.66 53.85
C LEU A 352 -80.08 29.37 53.00
N SER A 353 -80.04 28.17 52.43
CA SER A 353 -78.99 27.77 51.47
C SER A 353 -79.26 28.35 50.09
N LEU A 354 -78.24 28.98 49.51
CA LEU A 354 -78.23 29.45 48.14
C LEU A 354 -78.47 28.29 47.16
N GLY A 355 -77.84 27.14 47.40
CA GLY A 355 -78.09 25.90 46.65
C GLY A 355 -79.58 25.50 46.63
N GLU A 356 -80.26 25.56 47.77
CA GLU A 356 -81.68 25.19 47.88
C GLU A 356 -82.62 26.26 47.28
N ILE A 357 -82.27 27.55 47.42
CA ILE A 357 -82.98 28.67 46.74
C ILE A 357 -82.89 28.50 45.21
N ARG A 358 -81.70 28.16 44.68
CA ARG A 358 -81.48 27.86 43.27
C ARG A 358 -82.26 26.60 42.85
N ALA A 359 -82.20 25.52 43.64
CA ALA A 359 -82.87 24.25 43.34
C ALA A 359 -84.40 24.34 43.31
N ARG A 360 -85.00 25.23 44.11
CA ARG A 360 -86.44 25.54 44.07
C ARG A 360 -86.84 26.49 42.93
N ALA A 361 -85.87 26.88 42.09
CA ALA A 361 -86.07 27.77 40.96
C ALA A 361 -86.56 29.18 41.37
N CYS A 362 -86.25 29.60 42.60
CA CYS A 362 -86.62 30.92 43.11
C CYS A 362 -85.93 32.05 42.34
N LEU A 363 -84.79 31.81 41.67
CA LEU A 363 -84.05 32.84 40.94
C LEU A 363 -84.42 32.96 39.45
N ARG A 364 -85.50 32.30 39.00
CA ARG A 364 -86.02 32.49 37.65
C ARG A 364 -86.70 33.86 37.56
N GLN A 365 -86.36 34.65 36.54
CA GLN A 365 -86.98 35.94 36.27
C GLN A 365 -88.22 35.77 35.39
N ASP A 366 -89.13 34.88 35.80
CA ASP A 366 -90.41 34.62 35.18
C ASP A 366 -91.51 34.49 36.23
N ALA A 367 -92.79 34.43 35.82
CA ALA A 367 -93.92 34.38 36.74
C ALA A 367 -93.82 33.22 37.76
N THR A 368 -93.29 32.08 37.33
CA THR A 368 -93.08 30.90 38.19
C THR A 368 -91.99 31.15 39.23
N GLY A 369 -90.87 31.77 38.83
CA GLY A 369 -89.80 32.13 39.74
C GLY A 369 -90.21 33.19 40.74
N TYR A 370 -90.97 34.21 40.33
CA TYR A 370 -91.50 35.23 41.25
C TYR A 370 -92.42 34.61 42.30
N MET A 371 -93.30 33.69 41.87
CA MET A 371 -94.16 32.93 42.78
C MET A 371 -93.33 32.11 43.79
N TYR A 372 -92.33 31.35 43.34
CA TYR A 372 -91.50 30.56 44.24
C TYR A 372 -90.62 31.42 45.15
N PHE A 373 -90.09 32.53 44.66
CA PHE A 373 -89.28 33.44 45.47
C PHE A 373 -90.12 34.08 46.56
N GLY A 374 -91.27 34.65 46.22
CA GLY A 374 -92.20 35.23 47.20
C GLY A 374 -92.68 34.20 48.22
N ALA A 375 -93.11 33.02 47.76
CA ALA A 375 -93.57 31.95 48.64
C ALA A 375 -92.46 31.43 49.55
N THR A 376 -91.21 31.45 49.09
CA THR A 376 -90.06 31.06 49.91
C THR A 376 -89.73 32.13 50.94
N ALA A 377 -89.82 33.41 50.59
CA ALA A 377 -89.52 34.53 51.48
C ALA A 377 -90.56 34.73 52.59
N GLY A 378 -91.85 34.60 52.27
CA GLY A 378 -92.94 34.87 53.21
C GLY A 378 -93.61 33.62 53.81
N GLY A 379 -93.33 32.43 53.27
CA GLY A 379 -93.89 31.16 53.75
C GLY A 379 -92.99 30.44 54.76
N ASN A 380 -92.12 31.17 55.47
CA ASN A 380 -91.20 30.61 56.45
C ASN A 380 -91.25 31.36 57.80
N ASP A 381 -90.48 30.90 58.79
CA ASP A 381 -90.49 31.44 60.16
C ASP A 381 -89.64 32.72 60.36
N ARG A 382 -89.10 33.28 59.27
CA ARG A 382 -88.28 34.51 59.28
C ARG A 382 -89.14 35.74 58.94
N PRO A 383 -88.68 36.93 59.34
CA PRO A 383 -89.30 38.17 58.87
C PRO A 383 -89.22 38.28 57.35
N GLY A 384 -90.37 38.36 56.68
CA GLY A 384 -90.48 38.49 55.22
C GLY A 384 -89.94 39.82 54.66
N GLY A 385 -89.61 40.79 55.53
CA GLY A 385 -89.08 42.09 55.13
C GLY A 385 -90.02 42.83 54.19
N ALA A 386 -89.48 43.34 53.08
CA ALA A 386 -90.24 43.97 52.00
C ALA A 386 -91.28 43.05 51.32
N LEU A 387 -91.20 41.74 51.55
CA LEU A 387 -92.08 40.72 50.98
C LEU A 387 -93.10 40.19 52.00
N SER A 388 -93.24 40.87 53.15
CA SER A 388 -94.23 40.53 54.17
C SER A 388 -95.65 40.57 53.60
N GLY A 389 -96.44 39.53 53.85
CA GLY A 389 -97.85 39.44 53.43
C GLY A 389 -98.17 38.40 52.35
N TYR A 390 -97.17 37.72 51.77
CA TYR A 390 -97.39 36.62 50.82
C TYR A 390 -96.84 35.28 51.34
N SER A 391 -97.74 34.40 51.82
CA SER A 391 -97.40 33.06 52.33
C SER A 391 -97.61 31.93 51.32
N GLY A 392 -97.82 32.26 50.04
CA GLY A 392 -98.11 31.30 48.96
C GLY A 392 -99.59 30.88 48.85
N GLY A 393 -99.93 30.09 47.82
CA GLY A 393 -101.27 29.52 47.60
C GLY A 393 -102.05 30.06 46.38
N GLY A 394 -101.46 30.95 45.58
CA GLY A 394 -102.08 31.52 44.38
C GLY A 394 -101.14 32.45 43.61
N ALA A 395 -101.67 33.18 42.61
CA ALA A 395 -100.90 34.18 41.85
C ALA A 395 -100.31 35.24 42.79
N VAL A 396 -99.08 35.69 42.50
CA VAL A 396 -98.42 36.77 43.25
C VAL A 396 -99.25 38.05 43.10
N PRO A 397 -99.61 38.75 44.20
CA PRO A 397 -100.29 40.03 44.13
C PRO A 397 -99.50 41.02 43.24
N PRO A 398 -100.13 41.69 42.26
CA PRO A 398 -99.43 42.58 41.33
C PRO A 398 -98.53 43.63 42.00
N GLU A 399 -98.93 44.12 43.18
CA GLU A 399 -98.22 45.09 44.00
C GLU A 399 -96.91 44.56 44.61
N LEU A 400 -96.77 43.25 44.79
CA LEU A 400 -95.54 42.63 45.34
C LEU A 400 -94.53 42.25 44.25
N ILE A 401 -94.95 42.17 42.98
CA ILE A 401 -94.07 41.79 41.87
C ILE A 401 -92.83 42.70 41.78
N PRO A 402 -92.91 44.04 41.86
CA PRO A 402 -91.72 44.90 41.82
C PRO A 402 -90.73 44.62 42.95
N ALA A 403 -91.23 44.36 44.17
CA ALA A 403 -90.40 44.04 45.33
C ALA A 403 -89.72 42.67 45.17
N ILE A 404 -90.42 41.67 44.63
CA ILE A 404 -89.87 40.34 44.34
C ILE A 404 -88.81 40.42 43.24
N VAL A 405 -89.04 41.18 42.17
CA VAL A 405 -88.06 41.40 41.09
C VAL A 405 -86.80 42.06 41.65
N LYS A 406 -86.96 43.11 42.47
CA LYS A 406 -85.84 43.79 43.13
C LYS A 406 -85.06 42.84 44.03
N ALA A 407 -85.76 42.05 44.86
CA ALA A 407 -85.16 41.06 45.75
C ALA A 407 -84.43 39.95 44.96
N GLN A 408 -85.04 39.39 43.90
CA GLN A 408 -84.37 38.43 43.04
C GLN A 408 -83.11 39.01 42.38
N ASN A 409 -83.15 40.27 41.93
CA ASN A 409 -81.98 40.92 41.33
C ASN A 409 -80.86 41.12 42.35
N LEU A 410 -81.19 41.52 43.59
CA LEU A 410 -80.21 41.60 44.69
C LEU A 410 -79.63 40.23 45.00
N MET A 411 -80.47 39.18 45.06
CA MET A 411 -80.04 37.81 45.28
C MET A 411 -79.17 37.29 44.13
N LEU A 412 -79.51 37.54 42.86
CA LEU A 412 -78.70 37.15 41.70
C LEU A 412 -77.34 37.85 41.68
N LYS A 413 -77.31 39.13 42.06
CA LYS A 413 -76.10 39.95 42.02
C LYS A 413 -75.15 39.66 43.19
N PHE A 414 -75.69 39.46 44.39
CA PHE A 414 -74.89 39.37 45.62
C PHE A 414 -74.94 38.01 46.31
N ALA A 415 -75.61 36.99 45.74
CA ALA A 415 -75.73 35.65 46.35
C ALA A 415 -74.38 35.08 46.84
N ASP A 416 -73.36 35.10 45.98
CA ASP A 416 -72.06 34.50 46.33
C ASP A 416 -71.37 35.34 47.42
N LYS A 417 -71.50 36.68 47.39
CA LYS A 417 -71.06 37.57 48.48
C LYS A 417 -71.82 37.34 49.78
N LEU A 418 -73.12 37.06 49.71
CA LEU A 418 -73.93 36.72 50.88
C LEU A 418 -73.49 35.38 51.50
N VAL A 419 -73.02 34.43 50.69
CA VAL A 419 -72.40 33.19 51.20
C VAL A 419 -71.03 33.48 51.83
N GLU A 420 -70.16 34.26 51.16
CA GLU A 420 -68.86 34.69 51.70
C GLU A 420 -68.99 35.37 53.07
N HIS A 421 -70.01 36.22 53.24
CA HIS A 421 -70.31 36.94 54.47
C HIS A 421 -71.21 36.16 55.46
N GLY A 422 -71.52 34.88 55.17
CA GLY A 422 -72.31 34.00 56.06
C GLY A 422 -73.79 34.39 56.22
N LYS A 423 -74.29 35.30 55.38
CA LYS A 423 -75.70 35.71 55.31
C LYS A 423 -76.56 34.68 54.55
N LEU A 424 -75.95 33.77 53.80
CA LEU A 424 -76.57 32.58 53.23
C LEU A 424 -75.68 31.36 53.49
N LEU A 425 -76.28 30.17 53.54
CA LEU A 425 -75.49 28.93 53.44
C LEU A 425 -75.12 28.68 51.97
N PRO A 426 -73.98 28.01 51.69
CA PRO A 426 -73.60 27.62 50.34
C PRO A 426 -74.67 26.77 49.64
#